data_AF-A0A3D3TIP4-F1
#
_entry.id   AF-A0A3D3TIP4-F1
#
_cell.length_a   1.000
_cell.length_b   1.000
_cell.length_c   1.000
_cell.angle_alpha   90.00
_cell.angle_beta   90.00
_cell.angle_gamma   90.00
#
_symmetry.space_group_name_H-M   'P 1'
#
loop_
_entity.id
_entity.type
_entity.pdbx_description
1 polymer ?
#
loop_
_entity_poly.entity_id
_entity_poly.type
_entity_poly.pdbx_seq_one_letter_code
_entity_poly.pdbx_strand_id
1 'polypeptide(L)'
;MKKIIFFIVFVFTCIVANAQTQTTIGKFIIVEANINGLDYSEYYRNKKGYIALFVDADKDPCLANVMPMGDSQSYGKIYSLKYQGMEETNTRYETHYYTFNWEYENTYDSKTGICAVELVLIKK
;
A
#
# COMPACT_ATOMS: atom_id res chain seq x y z
N MET A 1 -22.95 16.72 -46.54
CA MET A 1 -21.99 16.97 -45.44
C MET A 1 -22.63 16.79 -44.05
N LYS A 2 -23.43 15.73 -43.82
CA LYS A 2 -24.07 15.46 -42.51
C LYS A 2 -23.59 14.15 -41.85
N LYS A 3 -22.76 13.35 -42.55
CA LYS A 3 -22.24 12.06 -42.06
C LYS A 3 -20.86 12.13 -41.39
N ILE A 4 -20.19 13.28 -41.45
CA ILE A 4 -18.85 13.47 -40.84
C ILE A 4 -18.95 14.00 -39.40
N ILE A 5 -20.06 14.66 -39.04
CA ILE A 5 -20.26 15.25 -37.70
C ILE A 5 -20.45 14.16 -36.62
N PHE A 6 -20.95 12.98 -36.99
CA PHE A 6 -21.18 11.90 -36.02
C PHE A 6 -19.89 11.22 -35.52
N PHE A 7 -18.79 11.31 -36.25
CA PHE A 7 -17.54 10.65 -35.85
C PHE A 7 -16.75 11.47 -34.80
N ILE A 8 -16.92 12.80 -34.79
CA ILE A 8 -16.21 13.69 -33.87
C ILE A 8 -16.83 13.67 -32.46
N VAL A 9 -18.12 13.36 -32.35
CA VAL A 9 -18.82 13.27 -31.05
C VAL A 9 -18.51 11.96 -30.31
N PHE A 10 -18.18 10.87 -31.03
CA PHE A 10 -17.89 9.57 -30.42
C PHE A 10 -16.49 9.48 -29.79
N VAL A 11 -15.55 10.34 -30.20
CA VAL A 11 -14.18 10.36 -29.65
C VAL A 11 -14.11 11.12 -28.31
N PHE A 12 -15.15 11.88 -27.95
CA PHE A 12 -15.15 12.68 -26.71
C PHE A 12 -15.79 11.98 -25.49
N THR A 13 -16.43 10.82 -25.65
CA THR A 13 -17.20 10.19 -24.55
C THR A 13 -16.44 9.16 -23.72
N CYS A 14 -15.16 8.89 -23.98
CA CYS A 14 -14.44 7.81 -23.29
C CYS A 14 -13.40 8.27 -22.24
N ILE A 15 -13.27 9.56 -21.94
CA ILE A 15 -12.35 10.02 -20.88
C ILE A 15 -13.13 10.41 -19.62
N VAL A 16 -14.00 9.52 -19.15
CA VAL A 16 -14.29 9.42 -17.72
C VAL A 16 -13.47 8.26 -17.21
N ALA A 17 -12.15 8.49 -17.13
CA ALA A 17 -11.31 7.71 -16.24
C ALA A 17 -11.84 8.01 -14.83
N ASN A 18 -12.58 7.06 -14.25
CA ASN A 18 -12.95 7.13 -12.85
C ASN A 18 -11.65 7.22 -12.06
N ALA A 19 -11.29 8.42 -11.62
CA ALA A 19 -10.29 8.62 -10.59
C ALA A 19 -10.90 8.07 -9.30
N GLN A 20 -10.84 6.75 -9.16
CA GLN A 20 -11.26 6.02 -7.98
C GLN A 20 -10.34 6.44 -6.84
N THR A 21 -10.85 7.32 -5.97
CA THR A 21 -10.06 8.00 -4.95
C THR A 21 -9.61 7.02 -3.88
N GLN A 22 -8.34 6.62 -3.92
CA GLN A 22 -7.71 5.91 -2.82
C GLN A 22 -7.49 6.87 -1.65
N THR A 23 -7.81 6.43 -0.42
CA THR A 23 -7.61 7.25 0.78
C THR A 23 -6.52 6.63 1.65
N THR A 24 -5.40 7.33 1.83
CA THR A 24 -4.32 6.87 2.71
C THR A 24 -4.74 6.97 4.17
N ILE A 25 -4.67 5.84 4.89
CA ILE A 25 -4.91 5.75 6.34
C ILE A 25 -3.61 6.08 7.09
N GLY A 26 -2.48 5.54 6.63
CA GLY A 26 -1.21 5.70 7.30
C GLY A 26 -0.04 5.51 6.34
N LYS A 27 1.03 6.26 6.57
CA LYS A 27 2.27 6.19 5.79
C LYS A 27 3.46 6.06 6.73
N PHE A 28 4.25 5.02 6.53
CA PHE A 28 5.39 4.66 7.36
C PHE A 28 6.66 4.75 6.51
N ILE A 29 7.47 5.79 6.76
CA ILE A 29 8.72 6.00 6.03
C ILE A 29 9.77 5.00 6.51
N ILE A 30 10.41 4.31 5.56
CA ILE A 30 11.45 3.33 5.86
C ILE A 30 12.77 4.07 6.06
N VAL A 31 13.19 4.21 7.31
CA VAL A 31 14.45 4.87 7.70
C VAL A 31 15.60 3.87 7.87
N GLU A 32 15.26 2.66 8.29
CA GLU A 32 16.17 1.53 8.53
C GLU A 32 15.57 0.26 7.93
N ALA A 33 16.41 -0.56 7.29
CA ALA A 33 16.00 -1.82 6.70
C ALA A 33 17.15 -2.83 6.79
N ASN A 34 16.92 -3.95 7.48
CA ASN A 34 17.83 -5.10 7.46
C ASN A 34 17.13 -6.25 6.74
N ILE A 35 17.77 -6.79 5.70
CA ILE A 35 17.24 -7.92 4.93
C ILE A 35 18.29 -9.01 4.95
N ASN A 36 17.98 -10.14 5.60
CA ASN A 36 18.88 -11.28 5.74
C ASN A 36 20.25 -10.92 6.32
N GLY A 37 20.28 -10.04 7.31
CA GLY A 37 21.52 -9.60 7.99
C GLY A 37 22.26 -8.47 7.27
N LEU A 38 21.86 -8.10 6.05
CA LEU A 38 22.46 -7.00 5.30
C LEU A 38 21.68 -5.70 5.52
N ASP A 39 22.41 -4.60 5.67
CA ASP A 39 21.83 -3.26 5.81
C ASP A 39 21.46 -2.68 4.44
N TYR A 40 20.18 -2.40 4.23
CA TYR A 40 19.60 -1.75 3.05
C TYR A 40 19.08 -0.34 3.35
N SER A 41 19.35 0.21 4.53
CA SER A 41 18.78 1.47 4.98
C SER A 41 19.09 2.63 4.03
N GLU A 42 20.31 2.71 3.50
CA GLU A 42 20.67 3.73 2.52
C GLU A 42 19.86 3.59 1.23
N TYR A 43 19.68 2.36 0.73
CA TYR A 43 18.85 2.09 -0.46
C TYR A 43 17.42 2.59 -0.28
N TYR A 44 16.78 2.27 0.85
CA TYR A 44 15.42 2.72 1.14
C TYR A 44 15.32 4.24 1.32
N ARG A 45 16.28 4.89 2.01
CA ARG A 45 16.29 6.35 2.16
C ARG A 45 16.48 7.05 0.81
N ASN A 46 17.43 6.61 -0.01
CA ASN A 46 17.70 7.18 -1.33
C ASN A 46 16.50 7.01 -2.27
N LYS A 47 15.77 5.89 -2.14
CA LYS A 47 14.55 5.66 -2.91
C LYS A 47 13.29 6.29 -2.33
N LYS A 48 13.38 6.93 -1.16
CA LYS A 48 12.25 7.47 -0.38
C LYS A 48 11.18 6.41 -0.09
N GLY A 49 11.63 5.20 0.22
CA GLY A 49 10.78 4.03 0.42
C GLY A 49 9.82 4.19 1.59
N TYR A 50 8.59 3.70 1.43
CA TYR A 50 7.59 3.71 2.49
C TYR A 50 6.59 2.57 2.36
N ILE A 51 5.99 2.22 3.49
CA ILE A 51 4.79 1.38 3.56
C ILE A 51 3.57 2.28 3.71
N ALA A 52 2.49 2.00 2.99
CA ALA A 52 1.22 2.71 3.12
C ALA A 52 0.07 1.76 3.39
N LEU A 53 -0.73 2.10 4.40
CA LEU A 53 -2.07 1.56 4.58
C LEU A 53 -3.05 2.53 3.95
N PHE A 54 -3.95 2.02 3.12
CA PHE A 54 -4.95 2.82 2.44
C PHE A 54 -6.25 2.02 2.25
N VAL A 55 -7.32 2.71 1.88
CA VAL A 55 -8.53 2.08 1.37
C VAL A 55 -8.65 2.34 -0.12
N ASP A 56 -9.03 1.30 -0.87
CA ASP A 56 -9.37 1.44 -2.28
C ASP A 56 -10.75 2.10 -2.46
N ALA A 57 -11.22 2.21 -3.71
CA ALA A 57 -12.51 2.83 -3.99
C ALA A 57 -13.72 2.03 -3.50
N ASP A 58 -13.55 0.72 -3.29
CA ASP A 58 -14.58 -0.15 -2.71
C ASP A 58 -14.53 -0.12 -1.18
N LYS A 59 -13.63 0.71 -0.61
CA LYS A 59 -13.33 0.84 0.82
C LYS A 59 -12.69 -0.40 1.44
N ASP A 60 -12.08 -1.25 0.62
CA ASP A 60 -11.34 -2.40 1.11
C ASP A 60 -9.96 -1.97 1.63
N PRO A 61 -9.53 -2.48 2.80
CA PRO A 61 -8.21 -2.16 3.34
C PRO A 61 -7.11 -2.77 2.46
N CYS A 62 -6.08 -1.97 2.20
CA CYS A 62 -5.00 -2.31 1.32
C CYS A 62 -3.64 -1.91 1.92
N LEU A 63 -2.60 -2.60 1.49
CA LEU A 63 -1.20 -2.30 1.83
C LEU A 63 -0.42 -2.03 0.53
N ALA A 64 0.51 -1.09 0.60
CA ALA A 64 1.50 -0.89 -0.45
C ALA A 64 2.91 -0.74 0.15
N ASN A 65 3.89 -1.32 -0.54
CA ASN A 65 5.31 -1.04 -0.39
C ASN A 65 5.77 -0.24 -1.61
N VAL A 66 6.17 1.01 -1.42
CA VAL A 66 6.39 1.95 -2.51
C VAL A 66 7.82 2.48 -2.47
N MET A 67 8.45 2.53 -3.64
CA MET A 67 9.78 3.11 -3.87
C MET A 67 9.69 4.20 -4.94
N PRO A 68 9.34 5.44 -4.57
CA PRO A 68 9.04 6.51 -5.51
C PRO A 68 10.16 6.83 -6.51
N MET A 69 11.42 6.89 -6.06
CA MET A 69 12.55 7.19 -6.95
C MET A 69 13.01 5.96 -7.76
N GLY A 70 12.32 4.82 -7.62
CA GLY A 70 12.51 3.62 -8.42
C GLY A 70 11.34 3.34 -9.36
N ASP A 71 10.28 4.16 -9.32
CA ASP A 71 9.02 3.93 -10.03
C ASP A 71 8.48 2.49 -9.85
N SER A 72 8.65 1.96 -8.64
CA SER A 72 8.31 0.57 -8.33
C SER A 72 7.49 0.50 -7.06
N GLN A 73 6.44 -0.31 -7.07
CA GLN A 73 5.68 -0.64 -5.90
C GLN A 73 5.14 -2.07 -5.96
N SER A 74 4.83 -2.60 -4.80
CA SER A 74 3.96 -3.75 -4.60
C SER A 74 2.73 -3.26 -3.86
N TYR A 75 1.53 -3.59 -4.31
CA TYR A 75 0.29 -3.13 -3.69
C TYR A 75 -0.79 -4.21 -3.75
N GLY A 76 -1.78 -4.14 -2.86
CA GLY A 76 -2.96 -4.99 -2.96
C GLY A 76 -3.73 -5.14 -1.65
N LYS A 77 -4.71 -6.04 -1.67
CA LYS A 77 -5.74 -6.16 -0.63
C LYS A 77 -5.23 -6.84 0.62
N ILE A 78 -5.74 -6.37 1.77
CA ILE A 78 -5.58 -7.02 3.06
C ILE A 78 -6.82 -7.87 3.34
N TYR A 79 -6.62 -9.09 3.83
CA TYR A 79 -7.71 -9.95 4.27
C TYR A 79 -7.34 -10.78 5.51
N SER A 80 -8.35 -11.40 6.12
CA SER A 80 -8.20 -12.17 7.36
C SER A 80 -7.54 -11.38 8.51
N LEU A 81 -7.83 -10.08 8.62
CA LEU A 81 -7.33 -9.22 9.67
C LEU A 81 -7.79 -9.71 11.05
N LYS A 82 -6.82 -9.92 11.94
CA LYS A 82 -7.04 -10.16 13.37
C LYS A 82 -6.37 -9.07 14.18
N TYR A 83 -6.99 -8.71 15.29
CA TYR A 83 -6.53 -7.69 16.21
C TYR A 83 -6.38 -8.25 17.62
N GLN A 84 -5.30 -7.89 18.29
CA GLN A 84 -5.09 -8.15 19.71
C GLN A 84 -4.47 -6.92 20.37
N GLY A 85 -5.19 -6.32 21.33
CA GLY A 85 -4.67 -5.26 22.18
C GLY A 85 -4.10 -5.83 23.48
N MET A 86 -3.05 -5.19 23.99
CA MET A 86 -2.48 -5.44 25.31
C MET A 86 -2.38 -4.11 26.05
N GLU A 87 -3.02 -4.03 27.20
CA GLU A 87 -3.02 -2.83 28.04
C GLU A 87 -1.61 -2.54 28.59
N GLU A 88 -1.39 -1.27 28.91
CA GLU A 88 -0.16 -0.82 29.57
C GLU A 88 -0.05 -1.42 30.97
N THR A 89 1.18 -1.74 31.37
CA THR A 89 1.53 -2.21 32.71
C THR A 89 2.79 -1.48 33.18
N ASN A 90 3.12 -1.60 34.46
CA ASN A 90 4.33 -1.01 35.04
C ASN A 90 5.65 -1.45 34.34
N THR A 91 5.64 -2.52 33.57
CA THR A 91 6.81 -3.07 32.87
C THR A 91 6.68 -3.07 31.35
N ARG A 92 5.54 -2.63 30.80
CA ARG A 92 5.25 -2.75 29.37
C ARG A 92 4.28 -1.68 28.89
N TYR A 93 4.65 -1.00 27.80
CA TYR A 93 3.79 -0.08 27.06
C TYR A 93 2.56 -0.75 26.45
N GLU A 94 1.48 0.01 26.30
CA GLU A 94 0.30 -0.39 25.53
C GLU A 94 0.73 -0.83 24.12
N THR A 95 0.29 -2.02 23.70
CA THR A 95 0.70 -2.64 22.43
C THR A 95 -0.51 -3.15 21.67
N HIS A 96 -0.56 -2.88 20.37
CA HIS A 96 -1.58 -3.41 19.46
C HIS A 96 -0.93 -4.29 18.39
N TYR A 97 -1.43 -5.50 18.25
CA TYR A 97 -1.02 -6.46 17.22
C TYR A 97 -2.11 -6.58 16.16
N TYR A 98 -1.72 -6.44 14.91
CA TYR A 98 -2.56 -6.69 13.75
C TYR A 98 -1.90 -7.75 12.88
N THR A 99 -2.54 -8.90 12.73
CA THR A 99 -2.06 -9.97 11.83
C THR A 99 -3.02 -10.13 10.67
N PHE A 100 -2.51 -10.16 9.44
CA PHE A 100 -3.34 -10.28 8.25
C PHE A 100 -2.57 -10.91 7.10
N ASN A 101 -3.30 -11.32 6.06
CA ASN A 101 -2.71 -11.68 4.78
C ASN A 101 -2.79 -10.49 3.83
N TRP A 102 -1.72 -10.29 3.06
CA TRP A 102 -1.62 -9.28 2.01
C TRP A 102 -1.42 -9.97 0.68
N GLU A 103 -2.43 -9.89 -0.18
CA GLU A 103 -2.34 -10.31 -1.58
C GLU A 103 -1.80 -9.14 -2.40
N TYR A 104 -0.60 -9.26 -2.95
CA TYR A 104 0.09 -8.18 -3.62
C TYR A 104 0.30 -8.44 -5.11
N GLU A 105 0.42 -7.36 -5.88
CA GLU A 105 0.89 -7.32 -7.26
C GLU A 105 2.04 -6.30 -7.37
N ASN A 106 3.09 -6.68 -8.10
CA ASN A 106 4.24 -5.83 -8.39
C ASN A 106 4.03 -5.02 -9.68
N THR A 107 4.35 -3.73 -9.67
CA THR A 107 4.30 -2.91 -10.89
C THR A 107 5.45 -3.17 -11.86
N TYR A 108 6.55 -3.77 -11.40
CA TYR A 108 7.80 -3.89 -12.16
C TYR A 108 8.00 -5.23 -12.87
N ASP A 109 7.29 -6.28 -12.43
CA ASP A 109 7.34 -7.61 -13.06
C ASP A 109 5.99 -8.33 -13.11
N SER A 110 4.91 -7.67 -12.69
CA SER A 110 3.54 -8.21 -12.64
C SER A 110 3.42 -9.51 -11.84
N LYS A 111 4.40 -9.84 -11.00
CA LYS A 111 4.28 -10.99 -10.11
C LYS A 111 3.32 -10.68 -8.98
N THR A 112 2.56 -11.71 -8.62
CA THR A 112 1.64 -11.68 -7.50
C THR A 112 2.06 -12.66 -6.42
N GLY A 113 1.56 -12.46 -5.22
CA GLY A 113 1.82 -13.35 -4.09
C GLY A 113 0.99 -13.02 -2.86
N ILE A 114 1.08 -13.89 -1.86
CA ILE A 114 0.45 -13.70 -0.56
C ILE A 114 1.54 -13.61 0.50
N CYS A 115 1.51 -12.54 1.29
CA CYS A 115 2.40 -12.33 2.42
C CYS A 115 1.58 -12.34 3.72
N ALA A 116 1.98 -13.15 4.70
CA ALA A 116 1.46 -13.02 6.07
C ALA A 116 2.20 -11.88 6.78
N VAL A 117 1.45 -10.90 7.28
CA VAL A 117 1.98 -9.68 7.87
C VAL A 117 1.57 -9.59 9.33
N GLU A 118 2.53 -9.22 10.18
CA GLU A 118 2.30 -8.76 11.55
C GLU A 118 2.70 -7.28 11.65
N LEU A 119 1.76 -6.44 12.04
CA LEU A 119 1.98 -5.04 12.37
C LEU A 119 1.82 -4.86 13.88
N VAL A 120 2.88 -4.39 14.53
CA VAL A 120 2.91 -4.12 15.97
C VAL A 120 3.04 -2.62 16.21
N LEU A 121 2.04 -2.03 16.86
CA LEU A 121 2.07 -0.64 17.30
C LEU A 121 2.35 -0.61 18.80
N ILE A 122 3.45 0.03 19.19
CA ILE A 122 3.83 0.24 20.59
C ILE A 122 3.64 1.72 20.92
N LYS A 123 2.77 2.01 21.88
CA LYS A 123 2.49 3.38 22.31
C LYS A 123 3.46 3.75 23.44
N LYS A 124 4.50 4.50 23.10
CA LYS A 124 5.53 4.96 24.04
C LYS A 124 5.21 6.33 24.63
#